data_AF-A0A094YKQ9-F1
#
_entry.id   AF-A0A094YKQ9-F1
#
_cell.length_a   1.000
_cell.length_b   1.000
_cell.length_c   1.000
_cell.angle_alpha   90.00
_cell.angle_beta   90.00
_cell.angle_gamma   90.00
#
_symmetry.space_group_name_H-M   'P 1'
#
loop_
_entity.id
_entity.type
_entity.pdbx_description
1 polymer ?
#
loop_
_entity_poly.entity_id
_entity_poly.type
_entity_poly.pdbx_seq_one_letter_code
_entity_poly.pdbx_strand_id
1 'polypeptide(L)'
;MPKANALSTTQRRCVLTGIMAAPLLAVTPAVTASQLDDARLFASHQRFHAVYSAVRAASREPSPAFGTPECNAREALFDKMVLEECDRLEELAAIPALTPQGQRLKAEIILALLPEHLRYSEMDGETQLILSLARDLVRENVA
;
A
#
# COMPACT_ATOMS: atom_id res chain seq x y z
N MET A 1 -49.20 18.48 -38.67
CA MET A 1 -48.66 19.74 -39.26
C MET A 1 -49.60 20.11 -40.41
N PRO A 2 -49.90 21.39 -40.73
CA PRO A 2 -49.08 22.63 -40.61
C PRO A 2 -48.95 23.13 -39.15
N LYS A 3 -47.90 23.85 -38.71
CA LYS A 3 -47.27 25.16 -39.06
C LYS A 3 -48.00 26.38 -38.46
N ALA A 4 -47.21 27.37 -38.05
CA ALA A 4 -47.54 28.37 -37.02
C ALA A 4 -47.34 29.83 -37.49
N ASN A 5 -47.22 30.75 -36.52
CA ASN A 5 -46.98 32.22 -36.60
C ASN A 5 -48.28 33.06 -36.57
N ALA A 6 -48.31 34.26 -35.97
CA ALA A 6 -47.24 35.07 -35.35
C ALA A 6 -47.80 36.05 -34.27
N LEU A 7 -46.91 36.57 -33.37
CA LEU A 7 -46.82 37.94 -32.79
C LEU A 7 -48.13 38.63 -32.27
N SER A 8 -48.25 39.35 -31.15
CA SER A 8 -47.37 40.35 -30.47
C SER A 8 -48.18 41.00 -29.28
N THR A 9 -47.75 41.85 -28.32
CA THR A 9 -46.44 42.39 -27.87
C THR A 9 -46.54 42.95 -26.42
N THR A 10 -45.46 42.82 -25.60
CA THR A 10 -45.03 43.71 -24.47
C THR A 10 -45.79 43.88 -23.12
N GLN A 11 -44.97 44.08 -22.06
CA GLN A 11 -45.16 44.95 -20.85
C GLN A 11 -46.12 44.49 -19.70
N ARG A 12 -45.85 44.67 -18.38
CA ARG A 12 -44.71 45.22 -17.58
C ARG A 12 -44.52 44.47 -16.22
N ARG A 13 -43.25 44.33 -15.77
CA ARG A 13 -42.66 44.43 -14.39
C ARG A 13 -43.32 43.80 -13.13
N CYS A 14 -42.44 43.58 -12.12
CA CYS A 14 -42.68 43.26 -10.69
C CYS A 14 -43.08 41.79 -10.40
N VAL A 15 -42.67 41.14 -9.28
CA VAL A 15 -41.88 41.55 -8.09
C VAL A 15 -40.70 40.58 -7.84
N LEU A 16 -39.65 41.04 -7.16
CA LEU A 16 -38.52 40.23 -6.66
C LEU A 16 -38.78 39.69 -5.24
N THR A 17 -39.06 38.39 -5.11
CA THR A 17 -39.07 37.60 -3.85
C THR A 17 -38.70 36.17 -4.25
N GLY A 18 -37.55 35.61 -3.83
CA GLY A 18 -37.42 34.88 -2.56
C GLY A 18 -37.68 33.38 -2.81
N ILE A 19 -36.88 32.41 -2.36
CA ILE A 19 -35.78 32.37 -1.38
C ILE A 19 -34.63 31.52 -1.96
N MET A 20 -33.39 31.73 -1.50
CA MET A 20 -32.26 30.83 -1.82
C MET A 20 -32.52 29.42 -1.26
N ALA A 21 -32.90 28.48 -2.12
CA ALA A 21 -32.85 27.06 -1.79
C ALA A 21 -31.38 26.61 -1.78
N ALA A 22 -30.74 26.68 -0.61
CA ALA A 22 -29.35 26.26 -0.45
C ALA A 22 -29.21 24.77 -0.81
N PRO A 23 -28.28 24.39 -1.69
CA PRO A 23 -27.97 22.97 -1.88
C PRO A 23 -27.33 22.46 -0.59
N LEU A 24 -28.08 21.65 0.16
CA LEU A 24 -27.49 20.80 1.18
C LEU A 24 -26.58 19.81 0.47
N LEU A 25 -25.28 20.16 0.40
CA LEU A 25 -24.22 19.24 0.05
C LEU A 25 -24.21 18.13 1.11
N ALA A 26 -24.93 17.05 0.82
CA ALA A 26 -24.88 15.82 1.57
C ALA A 26 -23.50 15.19 1.36
N VAL A 27 -22.51 15.68 2.12
CA VAL A 27 -21.19 15.09 2.22
C VAL A 27 -21.36 13.71 2.85
N THR A 28 -21.50 12.70 2.02
CA THR A 28 -21.54 11.32 2.44
C THR A 28 -20.16 10.96 2.99
N PRO A 29 -20.04 10.51 4.25
CA PRO A 29 -18.76 10.08 4.83
C PRO A 29 -18.39 8.67 4.33
N ALA A 30 -18.56 8.40 3.03
CA ALA A 30 -18.28 7.11 2.41
C ALA A 30 -16.77 6.88 2.19
N VAL A 31 -15.97 7.94 2.24
CA VAL A 31 -14.51 7.91 2.00
C VAL A 31 -13.74 7.26 3.15
N THR A 32 -14.29 7.22 4.38
CA THR A 32 -13.59 6.68 5.56
C THR A 32 -13.62 5.16 5.68
N ALA A 33 -14.49 4.47 4.94
CA ALA A 33 -14.59 3.01 4.99
C ALA A 33 -13.35 2.34 4.35
N SER A 34 -13.07 2.66 3.07
CA SER A 34 -11.99 2.02 2.31
C SER A 34 -10.57 2.37 2.79
N GLN A 35 -10.41 3.40 3.63
CA GLN A 35 -9.12 3.73 4.25
C GLN A 35 -8.83 2.92 5.53
N LEU A 36 -9.83 2.27 6.12
CA LEU A 36 -9.65 1.40 7.29
C LEU A 36 -9.21 -0.03 6.93
N ASP A 37 -9.61 -0.51 5.75
CA ASP A 37 -9.45 -1.92 5.33
C ASP A 37 -7.99 -2.42 5.41
N ASP A 38 -7.03 -1.66 4.88
CA ASP A 38 -5.59 -2.01 4.91
C ASP A 38 -4.79 -1.26 6.00
N ALA A 39 -5.44 -0.52 6.91
CA ALA A 39 -4.74 0.25 7.95
C ALA A 39 -3.83 -0.64 8.83
N ARG A 40 -4.27 -1.87 9.12
CA ARG A 40 -3.47 -2.89 9.83
C ARG A 40 -2.27 -3.37 9.00
N LEU A 41 -2.43 -3.51 7.68
CA LEU A 41 -1.36 -3.94 6.77
C LEU A 41 -0.24 -2.89 6.73
N PHE A 42 -0.58 -1.61 6.59
CA PHE A 42 0.40 -0.52 6.59
C PHE A 42 1.13 -0.40 7.94
N ALA A 43 0.43 -0.55 9.07
CA ALA A 43 1.04 -0.56 10.41
C ALA A 43 1.90 -1.82 10.68
N SER A 44 1.62 -2.96 10.02
CA SER A 44 2.50 -4.13 10.04
C SER A 44 3.75 -3.90 9.18
N HIS A 45 3.58 -3.32 8.00
CA HIS A 45 4.68 -3.00 7.09
C HIS A 45 5.69 -2.03 7.71
N GLN A 46 5.23 -0.98 8.40
CA GLN A 46 6.13 -0.05 9.11
C GLN A 46 7.00 -0.75 10.16
N ARG A 47 6.45 -1.72 10.90
CA ARG A 47 7.19 -2.52 11.88
C ARG A 47 8.17 -3.48 11.20
N PHE A 48 7.72 -4.21 10.17
CA PHE A 48 8.59 -5.06 9.36
C PHE A 48 9.75 -4.28 8.75
N HIS A 49 9.49 -3.15 8.08
CA HIS A 49 10.51 -2.31 7.44
C HIS A 49 11.53 -1.76 8.44
N ALA A 50 11.11 -1.42 9.66
CA ALA A 50 12.03 -0.98 10.71
C ALA A 50 13.02 -2.09 11.12
N VAL A 51 12.54 -3.33 11.32
CA VAL A 51 13.41 -4.48 11.63
C VAL A 51 14.27 -4.87 10.43
N TYR A 52 13.68 -4.99 9.24
CA TYR A 52 14.37 -5.29 7.98
C TYR A 52 15.53 -4.33 7.71
N SER A 53 15.29 -3.02 7.80
CA SER A 53 16.33 -2.02 7.59
C SER A 53 17.40 -2.03 8.68
N ALA A 54 17.06 -2.38 9.93
CA ALA A 54 18.04 -2.59 11.00
C ALA A 54 18.92 -3.84 10.77
N VAL A 55 18.35 -4.98 10.35
CA VAL A 55 19.13 -6.19 10.00
C VAL A 55 20.06 -5.90 8.82
N ARG A 56 19.57 -5.25 7.76
CA ARG A 56 20.37 -4.89 6.57
C ARG A 56 21.38 -3.78 6.83
N ALA A 57 21.29 -3.06 7.95
CA ALA A 57 22.33 -2.17 8.46
C ALA A 57 23.38 -2.95 9.26
N ALA A 58 22.97 -3.73 10.27
CA ALA A 58 23.85 -4.55 11.09
C ALA A 58 24.67 -5.56 10.27
N SER A 59 24.10 -6.10 9.17
CA SER A 59 24.80 -7.01 8.25
C SER A 59 25.90 -6.33 7.42
N ARG A 60 26.05 -5.00 7.51
CA ARG A 60 27.10 -4.20 6.85
C ARG A 60 28.13 -3.67 7.84
N GLU A 61 27.90 -3.82 9.14
CA GLU A 61 28.86 -3.42 10.18
C GLU A 61 30.04 -4.40 10.21
N PRO A 62 31.29 -3.91 10.36
CA PRO A 62 32.45 -4.78 10.51
C PRO A 62 32.28 -5.77 11.66
N SER A 63 32.57 -7.05 11.40
CA SER A 63 32.57 -8.05 12.46
C SER A 63 33.67 -7.77 13.48
N PRO A 64 33.41 -7.94 14.79
CA PRO A 64 34.45 -8.16 15.78
C PRO A 64 35.33 -9.36 15.40
N ALA A 65 36.49 -9.46 16.04
CA ALA A 65 37.40 -10.58 15.84
C ALA A 65 36.74 -11.91 16.25
N PHE A 66 36.89 -12.95 15.43
CA PHE A 66 36.26 -14.24 15.66
C PHE A 66 36.66 -14.84 17.02
N GLY A 67 35.67 -15.34 17.76
CA GLY A 67 35.87 -15.98 19.06
C GLY A 67 36.00 -15.04 20.26
N THR A 68 35.90 -13.71 20.10
CA THR A 68 35.81 -12.80 21.25
C THR A 68 34.37 -12.72 21.81
N PRO A 69 34.18 -12.32 23.09
CA PRO A 69 32.85 -12.15 23.66
C PRO A 69 31.96 -11.18 22.86
N GLU A 70 32.54 -10.16 22.25
CA GLU A 70 31.85 -9.16 21.43
C GLU A 70 31.34 -9.76 20.11
N CYS A 71 32.08 -10.71 19.51
CA CYS A 71 31.62 -11.44 18.32
C CYS A 71 30.38 -12.27 18.67
N ASN A 72 30.47 -13.07 19.73
CA ASN A 72 29.37 -13.92 20.20
C ASN A 72 28.14 -13.09 20.62
N ALA A 73 28.35 -11.93 21.26
CA ALA A 73 27.27 -11.02 21.65
C ALA A 73 26.59 -10.35 20.45
N ARG A 74 27.35 -10.01 19.40
CA ARG A 74 26.82 -9.47 18.14
C ARG A 74 26.05 -10.53 17.35
N GLU A 75 26.57 -11.75 17.26
CA GLU A 75 25.88 -12.88 16.62
C GLU A 75 24.55 -13.18 17.33
N ALA A 76 24.56 -13.34 18.65
CA ALA A 76 23.36 -13.58 19.46
C ALA A 76 22.40 -12.35 19.56
N LEU A 77 22.76 -11.21 18.98
CA LEU A 77 21.87 -10.07 18.73
C LEU A 77 21.31 -10.14 17.31
N PHE A 78 22.17 -10.37 16.32
CA PHE A 78 21.80 -10.49 14.91
C PHE A 78 20.79 -11.62 14.68
N ASP A 79 21.00 -12.79 15.28
CA ASP A 79 20.07 -13.92 15.22
C ASP A 79 18.66 -13.53 15.69
N LYS A 80 18.55 -12.74 16.78
CA LYS A 80 17.26 -12.27 17.29
C LYS A 80 16.60 -11.26 16.34
N MET A 81 17.38 -10.40 15.70
CA MET A 81 16.87 -9.44 14.73
C MET A 81 16.39 -10.14 13.45
N VAL A 82 17.07 -11.22 13.01
CA VAL A 82 16.63 -12.06 11.89
C VAL A 82 15.36 -12.84 12.25
N LEU A 83 15.27 -13.40 13.46
CA LEU A 83 14.03 -14.04 13.93
C LEU A 83 12.86 -13.05 13.97
N GLU A 84 13.05 -11.81 14.46
CA GLU A 84 11.99 -10.80 14.39
C GLU A 84 11.70 -10.38 12.94
N GLU A 85 12.68 -10.36 12.03
CA GLU A 85 12.43 -10.11 10.60
C GLU A 85 11.45 -11.15 10.02
N CYS A 86 11.66 -12.44 10.35
CA CYS A 86 10.76 -13.53 9.99
C CYS A 86 9.38 -13.39 10.63
N ASP A 87 9.28 -13.23 11.96
CA ASP A 87 8.01 -13.08 12.68
C ASP A 87 7.16 -11.93 12.11
N ARG A 88 7.80 -10.80 11.77
CA ARG A 88 7.13 -9.61 11.20
C ARG A 88 6.71 -9.82 9.74
N LEU A 89 7.47 -10.60 8.97
CA LEU A 89 7.10 -10.97 7.61
C LEU A 89 5.91 -11.93 7.60
N GLU A 90 5.87 -12.90 8.52
CA GLU A 90 4.71 -13.79 8.71
C GLU A 90 3.46 -13.01 9.18
N GLU A 91 3.61 -12.09 10.14
CA GLU A 91 2.53 -11.20 10.58
C GLU A 91 1.94 -10.40 9.40
N LEU A 92 2.80 -9.88 8.52
CA LEU A 92 2.40 -9.14 7.31
C LEU A 92 1.82 -10.05 6.22
N ALA A 93 2.34 -11.27 6.06
CA ALA A 93 1.82 -12.24 5.10
C ALA A 93 0.37 -12.64 5.45
N ALA A 94 0.08 -12.86 6.74
CA ALA A 94 -1.23 -13.28 7.23
C ALA A 94 -2.33 -12.19 7.15
N ILE A 95 -1.99 -10.91 7.08
CA ILE A 95 -2.96 -9.82 6.92
C ILE A 95 -3.41 -9.75 5.45
N PRO A 96 -4.71 -9.88 5.11
CA PRO A 96 -5.17 -9.74 3.72
C PRO A 96 -4.93 -8.32 3.20
N ALA A 97 -4.74 -8.20 1.89
CA ALA A 97 -4.61 -6.91 1.19
C ALA A 97 -5.91 -6.62 0.42
N LEU A 98 -6.72 -5.71 0.95
CA LEU A 98 -8.09 -5.47 0.53
C LEU A 98 -8.22 -4.32 -0.49
N THR A 99 -7.27 -3.38 -0.50
CA THR A 99 -7.21 -2.27 -1.46
C THR A 99 -6.12 -2.51 -2.53
N PRO A 100 -6.22 -1.87 -3.71
CA PRO A 100 -5.15 -1.89 -4.71
C PRO A 100 -3.79 -1.40 -4.15
N GLN A 101 -3.80 -0.46 -3.20
CA GLN A 101 -2.59 0.05 -2.56
C GLN A 101 -1.95 -1.00 -1.63
N GLY A 102 -2.73 -1.77 -0.88
CA GLY A 102 -2.23 -2.88 -0.07
C GLY A 102 -1.71 -4.04 -0.92
N GLN A 103 -2.37 -4.31 -2.05
CA GLN A 103 -1.95 -5.35 -3.01
C GLN A 103 -0.63 -4.97 -3.68
N ARG A 104 -0.51 -3.71 -4.15
CA ARG A 104 0.74 -3.10 -4.60
C ARG A 104 1.84 -3.22 -3.54
N LEU A 105 1.56 -2.89 -2.28
CA LEU A 105 2.55 -2.96 -1.20
C LEU A 105 3.09 -4.39 -1.01
N LYS A 106 2.21 -5.40 -0.97
CA LYS A 106 2.67 -6.80 -0.91
C LYS A 106 3.50 -7.19 -2.13
N ALA A 107 3.12 -6.71 -3.31
CA ALA A 107 3.88 -6.94 -4.53
C ALA A 107 5.28 -6.28 -4.51
N GLU A 108 5.40 -5.05 -4.00
CA GLU A 108 6.70 -4.37 -3.79
C GLU A 108 7.59 -5.15 -2.81
N ILE A 109 7.02 -5.68 -1.71
CA ILE A 109 7.74 -6.53 -0.75
C ILE A 109 8.20 -7.85 -1.40
N ILE A 110 7.33 -8.53 -2.16
CA ILE A 110 7.68 -9.75 -2.90
C ILE A 110 8.84 -9.50 -3.88
N LEU A 111 8.78 -8.41 -4.65
CA LEU A 111 9.83 -8.07 -5.61
C LEU A 111 11.15 -7.65 -4.97
N ALA A 112 11.12 -7.12 -3.74
CA ALA A 112 12.32 -6.83 -2.98
C ALA A 112 12.97 -8.09 -2.38
N LEU A 113 12.18 -8.99 -1.78
CA LEU A 113 12.70 -10.12 -1.01
C LEU A 113 12.99 -11.37 -1.85
N LEU A 114 12.04 -11.80 -2.69
CA LEU A 114 12.11 -13.12 -3.34
C LEU A 114 13.36 -13.30 -4.23
N PRO A 115 13.79 -12.30 -5.04
CA PRO A 115 14.98 -12.44 -5.89
C PRO A 115 16.29 -12.57 -5.12
N GLU A 116 16.38 -12.05 -3.89
CA GLU A 116 17.56 -12.23 -3.04
C GLU A 116 17.61 -13.64 -2.45
N HIS A 117 16.48 -14.14 -1.93
CA HIS A 117 16.35 -15.49 -1.38
C HIS A 117 16.60 -16.58 -2.44
N LEU A 118 16.21 -16.32 -3.70
CA LEU A 118 16.36 -17.25 -4.82
C LEU A 118 17.71 -17.15 -5.54
N ARG A 119 18.64 -16.28 -5.10
CA ARG A 119 19.93 -16.05 -5.79
C ARG A 119 20.79 -17.32 -5.97
N TYR A 120 20.52 -18.36 -5.18
CA TYR A 120 21.21 -19.65 -5.21
C TYR A 120 20.29 -20.84 -5.54
N SER A 121 19.05 -20.59 -5.97
CA SER A 121 18.08 -21.61 -6.35
C SER A 121 17.77 -21.52 -7.85
N GLU A 122 17.37 -22.64 -8.46
CA GLU A 122 16.61 -22.56 -9.70
C GLU A 122 15.23 -21.95 -9.42
N MET A 123 14.69 -21.20 -10.38
CA MET A 123 13.45 -20.44 -10.24
C MET A 123 12.34 -21.11 -11.05
N ASP A 124 11.45 -21.84 -10.37
CA ASP A 124 10.36 -22.60 -10.99
C ASP A 124 9.25 -21.73 -11.61
N GLY A 125 8.31 -22.38 -12.30
CA GLY A 125 7.20 -21.71 -12.98
C GLY A 125 6.19 -21.04 -12.06
N GLU A 126 5.99 -21.57 -10.84
CA GLU A 126 5.05 -21.01 -9.86
C GLU A 126 5.61 -19.68 -9.30
N THR A 127 6.89 -19.69 -8.96
CA THR A 127 7.67 -18.52 -8.56
C THR A 127 7.72 -17.47 -9.67
N GLN A 128 7.93 -17.87 -10.92
CA GLN A 128 7.89 -16.95 -12.07
C GLN A 128 6.50 -16.31 -12.25
N LEU A 129 5.42 -17.06 -12.03
CA LEU A 129 4.05 -16.54 -12.08
C LEU A 129 3.78 -15.53 -10.95
N ILE A 130 4.19 -15.84 -9.72
CA ILE A 130 4.11 -14.93 -8.56
C ILE A 130 4.88 -13.63 -8.84
N LEU A 131 6.09 -13.73 -9.38
CA LEU A 131 6.92 -12.57 -9.75
C LEU A 131 6.37 -11.79 -10.96
N SER A 132 5.59 -12.40 -11.85
CA SER A 132 4.87 -11.66 -12.90
C SER A 132 3.72 -10.86 -12.29
N LEU A 133 2.82 -11.54 -11.55
CA LEU A 133 1.68 -10.91 -10.89
C LEU A 133 2.12 -9.72 -10.01
N ALA A 134 3.22 -9.87 -9.27
CA ALA A 134 3.76 -8.78 -8.47
C ALA A 134 4.25 -7.59 -9.33
N ARG A 135 4.89 -7.81 -10.49
CA ARG A 135 5.26 -6.70 -11.39
C ARG A 135 4.05 -5.99 -11.95
N ASP A 136 2.99 -6.73 -12.25
CA ASP A 136 1.79 -6.18 -12.89
C ASP A 136 0.95 -5.37 -11.89
N LEU A 137 0.76 -5.84 -10.66
CA LEU A 137 0.14 -5.08 -9.55
C LEU A 137 0.86 -3.77 -9.22
N VAL A 138 2.19 -3.71 -9.39
CA VAL A 138 2.99 -2.48 -9.20
C VAL A 138 2.84 -1.51 -10.38
N ARG A 139 2.58 -2.03 -11.60
CA ARG A 139 2.39 -1.21 -12.82
C ARG A 139 1.01 -0.59 -12.91
N GLU A 140 -0.04 -1.36 -12.62
CA GLU A 140 -1.44 -0.90 -12.77
C GLU A 140 -1.73 0.33 -11.87
N ASN A 141 -1.16 0.36 -10.67
CA ASN A 141 -1.30 1.44 -9.70
C ASN A 141 -0.39 2.67 -9.96
N VAL A 142 -0.07 2.95 -11.23
CA VAL A 142 0.72 4.13 -11.69
C VAL A 142 -0.04 4.94 -12.78
N ALA A 143 -1.20 4.45 -13.22
CA ALA A 143 -2.10 5.12 -14.16
C ALA A 143 -3.22 5.91 -13.47
#